data_AF-A0A3B9VPU0-F1
#
_entry.id   AF-A0A3B9VPU0-F1
#
_cell.length_a   1.000
_cell.length_b   1.000
_cell.length_c   1.000
_cell.angle_alpha   90.00
_cell.angle_beta   90.00
_cell.angle_gamma   90.00
#
_symmetry.space_group_name_H-M   'P 1'
#
loop_
_entity.id
_entity.type
_entity.pdbx_description
1 polymer ?
#
loop_
_entity_poly.entity_id
_entity_poly.type
_entity_poly.pdbx_seq_one_letter_code
_entity_poly.pdbx_strand_id
1 'polypeptide(L)' 'MEERYALRGPGVNYFQTWSPEETMDRIGEADVFVVSGFWDNALLERASKLKYIQSIG' A
#
# COMPACT_ATOMS: atom_id res chain seq x y z
N MET A 1 -7.45 -11.31 1.75
CA MET A 1 -8.16 -10.19 1.08
C MET A 1 -7.79 -10.12 -0.40
N GLU A 2 -6.52 -10.34 -0.73
CA GLU A 2 -5.98 -10.50 -2.09
C GLU A 2 -6.84 -11.40 -3.01
N GLU A 3 -7.12 -12.64 -2.62
CA GLU A 3 -7.91 -13.60 -3.43
C GLU A 3 -9.27 -13.04 -3.86
N ARG A 4 -9.96 -12.31 -2.97
CA ARG A 4 -11.25 -11.68 -3.29
C ARG A 4 -11.12 -10.49 -4.24
N TYR A 5 -10.01 -9.77 -4.16
CA TYR A 5 -9.73 -8.66 -5.07
C TYR A 5 -9.33 -9.16 -6.46
N ALA A 6 -8.57 -10.25 -6.53
CA ALA A 6 -8.20 -10.92 -7.78
C ALA A 6 -9.42 -11.30 -8.63
N LEU A 7 -10.48 -11.81 -7.98
CA LEU A 7 -11.74 -12.18 -8.64
C LEU A 7 -12.45 -10.99 -9.33
N ARG A 8 -12.08 -9.74 -9.03
CA ARG A 8 -12.62 -8.54 -9.69
C ARG A 8 -11.92 -8.21 -11.01
N GLY A 9 -10.87 -8.95 -11.38
CA GLY A 9 -10.09 -8.70 -12.60
C GLY A 9 -9.46 -7.31 -12.62
N PRO A 10 -8.64 -6.95 -11.62
CA PRO A 10 -8.08 -5.61 -11.53
C PRO A 10 -7.18 -5.30 -12.72
N GLY A 11 -7.42 -4.16 -13.38
CA GLY A 11 -6.55 -3.62 -14.45
C GLY A 11 -5.30 -2.91 -13.94
N VAL A 12 -4.96 -3.09 -12.66
CA VAL A 12 -3.83 -2.44 -11.98
C VAL A 12 -3.02 -3.49 -11.23
N ASN A 13 -1.72 -3.25 -11.11
CA ASN A 13 -0.87 -4.03 -10.21
C ASN A 13 -1.24 -3.69 -8.76
N TYR A 14 -1.24 -4.70 -7.90
CA TYR A 14 -1.54 -4.54 -6.49
C TYR A 14 -0.73 -5.54 -5.67
N PHE A 15 -0.53 -5.20 -4.40
CA PHE A 15 0.08 -6.07 -3.42
C PHE A 15 -0.45 -5.73 -2.02
N GLN A 16 -0.20 -6.61 -1.05
CA GLN A 16 -0.58 -6.43 0.34
C GLN A 16 0.64 -6.70 1.22
N THR A 17 0.75 -5.94 2.32
CA THR A 17 1.74 -6.11 3.38
C THR A 17 1.00 -6.27 4.69
N TRP A 18 1.58 -7.03 5.62
CA TRP A 18 0.94 -7.33 6.91
C TRP A 18 1.77 -6.88 8.11
N SER A 19 2.99 -6.37 7.88
CA SER A 19 3.83 -5.76 8.91
C SER A 19 4.28 -4.34 8.52
N PRO A 20 4.66 -3.50 9.50
CA PRO A 20 5.27 -2.20 9.24
C PRO A 20 6.56 -2.30 8.42
N GLU A 21 7.37 -3.33 8.67
CA GLU A 21 8.66 -3.57 8.01
C GLU A 21 8.45 -3.87 6.52
N GLU A 22 7.55 -4.80 6.19
CA GLU A 22 7.19 -5.10 4.80
C GLU A 22 6.62 -3.88 4.09
N THR A 23 5.83 -3.08 4.80
CA THR A 23 5.26 -1.84 4.26
C THR A 23 6.36 -0.83 3.94
N MET A 24 7.31 -0.65 4.85
CA MET A 24 8.44 0.26 4.67
C MET A 24 9.34 -0.14 3.49
N ASP A 25 9.56 -1.44 3.29
CA ASP A 25 10.40 -1.93 2.19
C ASP A 25 9.73 -1.80 0.83
N ARG A 26 8.39 -1.83 0.77
CA ARG A 26 7.63 -1.85 -0.49
C ARG A 26 6.92 -0.54 -0.84
N ILE A 27 6.82 0.41 0.08
CA ILE A 27 6.08 1.66 -0.14
C ILE A 27 6.61 2.47 -1.35
N GLY A 28 7.89 2.33 -1.69
CA GLY A 28 8.49 2.97 -2.86
C GLY A 28 7.96 2.44 -4.21
N GLU A 29 7.32 1.27 -4.23
CA GLU A 29 6.71 0.69 -5.43
C GLU A 29 5.32 1.26 -5.72
N ALA A 30 4.62 1.78 -4.71
CA ALA A 30 3.20 2.09 -4.78
C ALA A 30 2.92 3.54 -5.22
N ASP A 31 2.06 3.71 -6.22
CA ASP A 31 1.45 5.00 -6.55
C ASP A 31 0.30 5.37 -5.60
N VAL A 32 -0.41 4.36 -5.10
CA VAL A 32 -1.58 4.50 -4.22
C VAL A 32 -1.40 3.60 -3.01
N PHE A 33 -1.57 4.16 -1.80
CA PHE A 33 -1.50 3.41 -0.55
C PHE A 33 -2.84 3.47 0.19
N VAL A 34 -3.46 2.30 0.41
CA VAL A 34 -4.70 2.16 1.18
C VAL A 34 -4.37 1.51 2.51
N VAL A 35 -4.70 2.17 3.62
CA VAL A 35 -4.14 1.85 4.93
C VAL A 35 -5.18 1.94 6.04
N SER A 36 -5.32 0.88 6.84
CA SER A 36 -6.24 0.82 7.99
C SER A 36 -5.54 0.89 9.36
N GLY A 37 -4.25 1.21 9.37
CA GLY A 37 -3.34 1.20 10.53
C GLY A 37 -1.88 1.19 10.04
N PHE A 38 -0.88 1.29 10.91
CA PHE A 38 0.56 1.30 10.52
C PHE A 38 1.02 2.49 9.65
N TRP A 39 0.23 3.57 9.55
CA TRP A 39 0.76 4.81 8.98
C TRP A 39 1.88 5.37 9.87
N ASP A 40 3.04 5.62 9.26
CA ASP A 40 4.18 6.33 9.84
C ASP A 40 4.67 7.36 8.82
N ASN A 41 4.90 8.60 9.25
CA ASN A 41 5.43 9.64 8.37
C ASN A 41 6.81 9.28 7.81
N ALA A 42 7.58 8.42 8.47
CA ALA A 42 8.84 7.90 7.96
C ALA A 42 8.68 7.15 6.62
N LEU A 43 7.49 6.62 6.32
CA LEU A 43 7.19 6.01 5.02
C LEU A 43 7.38 6.99 3.86
N LEU A 44 7.09 8.29 4.07
CA LEU A 44 7.23 9.32 3.04
C LEU A 44 8.67 9.50 2.55
N GLU A 45 9.66 9.15 3.38
CA GLU A 45 11.07 9.21 2.99
C GLU A 45 11.43 8.16 1.92
N ARG A 46 10.66 7.06 1.86
CA ARG A 46 10.89 5.95 0.90
C ARG A 46 9.83 5.88 -0.21
N ALA A 47 8.67 6.51 0.00
CA ALA A 47 7.51 6.47 -0.87
C ALA A 47 7.65 7.32 -2.16
N SER A 48 8.72 7.11 -2.92
CA SER A 48 9.11 7.96 -4.05
C SER A 48 8.08 8.08 -5.19
N LYS A 49 7.15 7.12 -5.31
CA LYS A 49 6.10 7.11 -6.34
C LYS A 49 4.72 7.48 -5.80
N LEU A 50 4.58 7.62 -4.49
CA LEU A 50 3.29 7.74 -3.84
C LEU A 50 2.62 9.07 -4.18
N LYS A 51 1.40 8.98 -4.72
CA LYS A 51 0.58 10.11 -5.15
C LYS A 51 -0.67 10.29 -4.29
N TYR A 52 -1.16 9.19 -3.71
CA TYR A 52 -2.41 9.20 -2.97
C TYR A 52 -2.37 8.21 -1.80
N ILE A 53 -2.83 8.68 -0.64
CA ILE A 53 -2.98 7.86 0.57
C ILE A 53 -4.46 7.88 0.95
N GLN A 54 -5.07 6.70 1.03
CA GLN A 54 -6.40 6.51 1.57
C GLN A 54 -6.29 5.85 2.94
N SER A 55 -6.55 6.62 3.99
CA SER A 55 -6.81 6.01 5.30
C SER A 55 -8.24 5.46 5.31
N ILE A 56 -8.40 4.20 5.71
CA ILE A 56 -9.70 3.57 5.95
C ILE A 56 -9.84 3.31 7.45
N GLY A 57 -10.85 3.92 8.07
CA GLY A 57 -11.18 3.77 9.49
C GLY A 57 -12.37 2.84 9.70
#